data_AF-A0A7D4BRG2-F1
#
_entry.id   AF-A0A7D4BRG2-F1
#
_cell.length_a   1.000
_cell.length_b   1.000
_cell.length_c   1.000
_cell.angle_alpha   90.00
_cell.angle_beta   90.00
_cell.angle_gamma   90.00
#
_symmetry.space_group_name_H-M   'P 1'
#
loop_
_entity.id
_entity.type
_entity.pdbx_description
1 polymer ?
#
loop_
_entity_poly.entity_id
_entity_poly.type
_entity_poly.pdbx_seq_one_letter_code
_entity_poly.pdbx_strand_id
1 'polypeptide(L)'
;MAYKRWIAGLTGMLLAVLGACSPNPKPESKQQDYQETKQMIVDVLHSQEGKKAFQELLKEPDFRNEIIIQDQEFEQVFQKLLTDPKMSKQLETVLAKTEVASNFAKVTQKEQAQLSKQLMKDPEYQKMMMDLWKDPEYTKQQLQLMKSQDYRKQTMKVMEEALDNPMFKEKFSKLMEEAMKKQQQGESGGQKQEGGGQEQQQGEQQS
;
A
#
# COMPACT_ATOMS: atom_id res chain seq x y z
N MET A 1 -68.12 65.94 -52.13
CA MET A 1 -67.56 65.82 -50.75
C MET A 1 -68.48 64.99 -49.82
N ALA A 2 -69.06 63.87 -50.28
CA ALA A 2 -69.99 63.07 -49.46
C ALA A 2 -69.33 61.79 -48.88
N TYR A 3 -68.38 61.20 -49.61
CA TYR A 3 -67.62 60.00 -49.19
C TYR A 3 -66.75 60.21 -47.93
N LYS A 4 -66.24 61.44 -47.73
CA LYS A 4 -65.40 61.79 -46.58
C LYS A 4 -66.16 61.88 -45.25
N ARG A 5 -67.50 62.03 -45.30
CA ARG A 5 -68.36 62.06 -44.10
C ARG A 5 -68.79 60.66 -43.66
N TRP A 6 -68.82 59.69 -44.58
CA TRP A 6 -69.17 58.30 -44.29
C TRP A 6 -68.00 57.53 -43.66
N ILE A 7 -66.76 57.79 -44.11
CA ILE A 7 -65.56 57.20 -43.49
C ILE A 7 -65.36 57.69 -42.05
N ALA A 8 -65.67 58.95 -41.76
CA ALA A 8 -65.57 59.49 -40.40
C ALA A 8 -66.57 58.85 -39.42
N GLY A 9 -67.72 58.34 -39.90
CA GLY A 9 -68.70 57.63 -39.06
C GLY A 9 -68.28 56.20 -38.74
N LEU A 10 -67.66 55.50 -39.70
CA LEU A 10 -67.22 54.11 -39.54
C LEU A 10 -66.00 53.97 -38.61
N THR A 11 -65.08 54.93 -38.63
CA THR A 11 -63.92 54.94 -37.72
C THR A 11 -64.29 55.33 -36.28
N GLY A 12 -65.41 56.04 -36.07
CA GLY A 12 -65.92 56.37 -34.74
C GLY A 12 -66.59 55.20 -34.02
N MET A 13 -67.23 54.28 -34.76
CA MET A 13 -67.95 53.15 -34.18
C MET A 13 -67.01 51.99 -33.79
N LEU A 14 -65.84 51.86 -34.43
CA LEU A 14 -64.84 50.85 -34.09
C LEU A 14 -64.06 51.18 -32.80
N LEU A 15 -64.02 52.46 -32.40
CA LEU A 15 -63.34 52.92 -31.18
C LEU A 15 -64.23 52.83 -29.93
N ALA A 16 -65.54 52.61 -30.07
CA ALA A 16 -66.47 52.51 -28.94
C ALA A 16 -66.57 51.10 -28.32
N VAL A 17 -66.03 50.06 -28.97
CA VAL A 17 -66.12 48.66 -28.49
C VAL A 17 -64.98 48.29 -27.51
N LEU A 18 -63.94 49.12 -27.39
CA LEU A 18 -62.83 48.89 -26.45
C LEU A 18 -63.03 49.52 -25.07
N GLY A 19 -64.13 50.24 -24.84
CA GLY A 19 -64.43 50.92 -23.57
C GLY A 19 -65.29 50.14 -22.57
N ALA A 20 -65.72 48.92 -22.90
CA ALA A 20 -66.56 48.09 -22.04
C ALA A 20 -65.76 46.97 -21.36
N CYS A 21 -64.76 47.33 -20.56
CA CYS A 21 -64.32 46.48 -19.46
C CYS A 21 -63.96 47.37 -18.26
N SER A 22 -64.66 47.12 -17.17
CA SER A 22 -64.70 47.86 -15.91
C SER A 22 -63.31 48.05 -15.27
N PRO A 23 -63.06 49.13 -14.51
CA PRO A 23 -61.83 49.29 -13.75
C PRO A 23 -61.88 48.44 -12.47
N ASN A 24 -61.09 47.37 -12.41
CA ASN A 24 -60.71 46.71 -11.16
C ASN A 24 -59.17 46.61 -11.08
N PRO A 25 -58.57 46.72 -9.88
CA PRO A 25 -57.27 47.34 -9.70
C PRO A 25 -56.09 46.38 -9.90
N LYS A 26 -54.97 46.98 -10.34
CA LYS A 26 -53.56 46.59 -10.11
C LYS A 26 -53.05 45.25 -10.71
N PRO A 27 -52.01 45.29 -11.56
CA PRO A 27 -51.11 44.16 -11.76
C PRO A 27 -50.08 44.12 -10.62
N GLU A 28 -50.51 43.81 -9.39
CA GLU A 28 -49.60 43.53 -8.24
C GLU A 28 -49.72 42.06 -7.75
N SER A 29 -50.73 41.30 -8.19
CA SER A 29 -51.00 39.94 -7.69
C SER A 29 -50.15 38.83 -8.31
N LYS A 30 -49.67 38.95 -9.56
CA LYS A 30 -48.81 37.92 -10.17
C LYS A 30 -47.44 37.77 -9.50
N GLN A 31 -46.95 38.83 -8.85
CA GLN A 31 -45.66 38.83 -8.19
C GLN A 31 -45.76 38.30 -6.75
N GLN A 32 -46.90 38.52 -6.07
CA GLN A 32 -47.22 37.88 -4.79
C GLN A 32 -47.47 36.38 -4.95
N ASP A 33 -48.25 35.95 -5.95
CA ASP A 33 -48.49 34.52 -6.23
C ASP A 33 -47.20 33.76 -6.53
N TYR A 34 -46.24 34.39 -7.22
CA TYR A 34 -44.96 33.76 -7.52
C TYR A 34 -44.08 33.58 -6.27
N GLN A 35 -44.10 34.56 -5.35
CA GLN A 35 -43.39 34.45 -4.08
C GLN A 35 -44.04 33.41 -3.16
N GLU A 36 -45.38 33.37 -3.10
CA GLU A 36 -46.11 32.37 -2.33
C GLU A 36 -45.92 30.95 -2.90
N THR A 37 -45.93 30.79 -4.23
CA THR A 37 -45.63 29.50 -4.89
C THR A 37 -44.18 29.08 -4.64
N LYS A 38 -43.23 30.02 -4.69
CA LYS A 38 -41.83 29.74 -4.36
C LYS A 38 -41.67 29.31 -2.91
N GLN A 39 -42.33 30.01 -1.98
CA GLN A 39 -42.31 29.67 -0.56
C GLN A 39 -42.90 28.27 -0.35
N MET A 40 -44.03 27.96 -0.99
CA MET A 40 -44.65 26.64 -0.97
C MET A 40 -43.71 25.55 -1.50
N ILE A 41 -43.01 25.78 -2.62
CA ILE A 41 -42.04 24.81 -3.16
C ILE A 41 -40.87 24.62 -2.19
N VAL A 42 -40.35 25.70 -1.61
CA VAL A 42 -39.27 25.64 -0.62
C VAL A 42 -39.73 24.89 0.63
N ASP A 43 -40.97 25.10 1.07
CA ASP A 43 -41.56 24.43 2.22
C ASP A 43 -41.81 22.94 1.94
N VAL A 44 -42.24 22.57 0.73
CA VAL A 44 -42.34 21.16 0.27
C VAL A 44 -40.97 20.49 0.21
N LEU A 45 -39.94 21.18 -0.30
CA LEU A 45 -38.57 20.64 -0.31
C LEU A 45 -38.01 20.46 1.09
N HIS A 46 -38.32 21.38 2.02
CA HIS A 46 -37.92 21.26 3.42
C HIS A 46 -38.83 20.33 4.26
N SER A 47 -39.99 19.93 3.71
CA SER A 47 -40.93 19.03 4.38
C SER A 47 -40.32 17.64 4.59
N GLN A 48 -40.95 16.86 5.47
CA GLN A 48 -40.56 15.47 5.69
C GLN A 48 -40.72 14.64 4.40
N GLU A 49 -41.74 14.92 3.58
CA GLU A 49 -41.90 14.27 2.29
C GLU A 49 -40.81 14.69 1.29
N GLY A 50 -40.49 15.98 1.18
CA GLY A 50 -39.44 16.46 0.29
C GLY A 50 -38.07 15.88 0.63
N LYS A 51 -37.72 15.83 1.93
CA LYS A 51 -36.48 15.18 2.41
C LYS A 51 -36.47 13.69 2.12
N LYS A 52 -37.60 12.98 2.27
CA LYS A 52 -37.71 11.55 1.95
C LYS A 52 -37.57 11.29 0.46
N ALA A 53 -38.27 12.06 -0.38
CA ALA A 53 -38.16 11.96 -1.83
C ALA A 53 -36.72 12.24 -2.30
N PHE A 54 -36.06 13.23 -1.72
CA PHE A 54 -34.65 13.51 -2.00
C PHE A 54 -33.71 12.39 -1.53
N GLN A 55 -33.98 11.78 -0.36
CA GLN A 55 -33.24 10.61 0.11
C GLN A 55 -33.47 9.38 -0.78
N GLU A 56 -34.64 9.23 -1.39
CA GLU A 56 -34.95 8.17 -2.35
C GLU A 56 -34.21 8.37 -3.67
N LEU A 57 -34.22 9.60 -4.22
CA LEU A 57 -33.41 9.95 -5.39
C LEU A 57 -31.92 9.72 -5.13
N LEU A 58 -31.42 10.08 -3.95
CA LEU A 58 -30.06 9.78 -3.53
C LEU A 58 -29.80 8.29 -3.32
N LYS A 59 -30.78 7.37 -3.38
CA LYS A 59 -30.51 5.91 -3.42
C LYS A 59 -30.39 5.40 -4.86
N GLU A 60 -30.83 6.18 -5.83
CA GLU A 60 -30.72 5.81 -7.25
C GLU A 60 -29.25 5.96 -7.71
N PRO A 61 -28.67 4.91 -8.31
CA PRO A 61 -27.26 4.89 -8.68
C PRO A 61 -26.93 5.92 -9.78
N ASP A 62 -27.85 6.16 -10.71
CA ASP A 62 -27.67 7.11 -11.81
C ASP A 62 -27.56 8.55 -11.29
N PHE A 63 -28.44 8.92 -10.35
CA PHE A 63 -28.41 10.24 -9.72
C PHE A 63 -27.18 10.45 -8.82
N ARG A 64 -26.71 9.40 -8.11
CA ARG A 64 -25.47 9.47 -7.31
C ARG A 64 -24.24 9.76 -8.17
N ASN A 65 -24.12 9.09 -9.31
CA ASN A 65 -22.95 9.21 -10.16
C ASN A 65 -22.83 10.61 -10.78
N GLU A 66 -23.94 11.26 -11.08
CA GLU A 66 -23.95 12.65 -11.59
C GLU A 66 -23.56 13.69 -10.52
N ILE A 67 -23.93 13.48 -9.25
CA ILE A 67 -23.62 14.40 -8.15
C ILE A 67 -22.13 14.36 -7.76
N ILE A 68 -21.49 13.20 -7.86
CA ILE A 68 -20.10 13.00 -7.39
C ILE A 68 -19.08 13.74 -8.28
N ILE A 69 -19.49 14.33 -9.41
CA ILE A 69 -18.66 15.06 -10.38
C ILE A 69 -18.52 16.56 -9.99
N GLN A 70 -18.15 16.85 -8.74
CA GLN A 70 -17.69 18.18 -8.34
C GLN A 70 -16.27 18.06 -7.75
N ASP A 71 -15.27 18.23 -8.62
CA ASP A 71 -13.87 17.88 -8.34
C ASP A 71 -13.29 18.61 -7.10
N GLN A 72 -13.63 19.90 -6.90
CA GLN A 72 -13.03 20.69 -5.81
C GLN A 72 -13.52 20.29 -4.42
N GLU A 73 -14.81 20.02 -4.25
CA GLU A 73 -15.34 19.57 -2.96
C GLU A 73 -14.88 18.14 -2.65
N PHE A 74 -14.82 17.28 -3.67
CA PHE A 74 -14.30 15.93 -3.54
C PHE A 74 -12.82 15.92 -3.11
N GLU A 75 -11.96 16.73 -3.74
CA GLU A 75 -10.55 16.87 -3.35
C GLU A 75 -10.39 17.31 -1.90
N GLN A 76 -11.16 18.31 -1.45
CA GLN A 76 -11.10 18.78 -0.06
C GLN A 76 -11.57 17.73 0.93
N VAL A 77 -12.63 16.98 0.60
CA VAL A 77 -13.12 15.88 1.42
C VAL A 77 -12.07 14.75 1.48
N PHE A 78 -11.44 14.43 0.36
CA PHE A 78 -10.40 13.40 0.30
C PHE A 78 -9.15 13.82 1.09
N GLN A 79 -8.72 15.08 0.98
CA GLN A 79 -7.64 15.61 1.81
C GLN A 79 -7.99 15.54 3.29
N LYS A 80 -9.20 15.98 3.69
CA LYS A 80 -9.67 15.88 5.08
C LYS A 80 -9.70 14.44 5.57
N LEU A 81 -10.13 13.49 4.73
CA LEU A 81 -10.13 12.06 5.03
C LEU A 81 -8.72 11.54 5.36
N LEU A 82 -7.69 12.05 4.68
CA LEU A 82 -6.28 11.68 4.89
C LEU A 82 -5.63 12.40 6.07
N THR A 83 -6.03 13.64 6.37
CA THR A 83 -5.37 14.46 7.40
C THR A 83 -6.07 14.48 8.75
N ASP A 84 -7.37 14.19 8.81
CA ASP A 84 -8.14 14.19 10.07
C ASP A 84 -7.92 12.86 10.83
N PRO A 85 -7.37 12.87 12.06
CA PRO A 85 -7.16 11.67 12.86
C PRO A 85 -8.41 10.83 13.11
N LYS A 86 -9.60 11.46 13.18
CA LYS A 86 -10.87 10.74 13.38
C LYS A 86 -11.26 9.96 12.13
N MET A 87 -11.00 10.54 10.95
CA MET A 87 -11.28 9.93 9.66
C MET A 87 -10.22 8.89 9.27
N SER A 88 -8.96 9.08 9.69
CA SER A 88 -7.89 8.08 9.53
C SER A 88 -8.28 6.71 10.08
N LYS A 89 -8.91 6.64 11.26
CA LYS A 89 -9.40 5.37 11.82
C LYS A 89 -10.48 4.69 10.97
N GLN A 90 -11.37 5.49 10.39
CA GLN A 90 -12.39 4.96 9.48
C GLN A 90 -11.73 4.47 8.18
N LEU A 91 -10.78 5.22 7.65
CA LEU A 91 -9.99 4.83 6.49
C LEU A 91 -9.22 3.53 6.73
N GLU A 92 -8.54 3.39 7.87
CA GLU A 92 -7.88 2.15 8.29
C GLU A 92 -8.86 0.97 8.30
N THR A 93 -10.06 1.16 8.87
CA THR A 93 -11.09 0.13 8.92
C THR A 93 -11.58 -0.26 7.51
N VAL A 94 -11.69 0.70 6.60
CA VAL A 94 -12.09 0.47 5.22
C VAL A 94 -10.98 -0.22 4.44
N LEU A 95 -9.73 0.21 4.60
CA LEU A 95 -8.55 -0.40 3.97
C LEU A 95 -8.26 -1.81 4.47
N ALA A 96 -8.64 -2.13 5.71
CA ALA A 96 -8.53 -3.48 6.26
C ALA A 96 -9.53 -4.48 5.64
N LYS A 97 -10.55 -4.02 4.90
CA LYS A 97 -11.48 -4.91 4.22
C LYS A 97 -10.79 -5.58 3.03
N THR A 98 -10.92 -6.90 2.92
CA THR A 98 -10.22 -7.72 1.92
C THR A 98 -10.39 -7.22 0.48
N GLU A 99 -11.59 -6.87 0.06
CA GLU A 99 -11.83 -6.36 -1.30
C GLU A 99 -11.15 -5.03 -1.56
N VAL A 100 -11.22 -4.11 -0.59
CA VAL A 100 -10.59 -2.79 -0.68
C VAL A 100 -9.08 -2.94 -0.66
N ALA A 101 -8.52 -3.73 0.26
CA ALA A 101 -7.09 -4.02 0.33
C ALA A 101 -6.58 -4.64 -0.98
N SER A 102 -7.32 -5.59 -1.56
CA SER A 102 -6.97 -6.25 -2.82
C SER A 102 -6.98 -5.27 -3.99
N ASN A 103 -8.02 -4.46 -4.12
CA ASN A 103 -8.11 -3.47 -5.20
C ASN A 103 -7.06 -2.36 -5.03
N PHE A 104 -6.83 -1.90 -3.80
CA PHE A 104 -5.77 -0.94 -3.48
C PHE A 104 -4.39 -1.50 -3.83
N ALA A 105 -4.10 -2.75 -3.43
CA ALA A 105 -2.85 -3.42 -3.76
C ALA A 105 -2.68 -3.58 -5.29
N LYS A 106 -3.76 -3.90 -6.03
CA LYS A 106 -3.70 -3.99 -7.50
C LYS A 106 -3.39 -2.65 -8.15
N VAL A 107 -4.07 -1.57 -7.73
CA VAL A 107 -3.86 -0.23 -8.29
C VAL A 107 -2.47 0.30 -7.95
N THR A 108 -1.96 0.01 -6.76
CA THR A 108 -0.64 0.47 -6.30
C THR A 108 0.50 -0.48 -6.64
N GLN A 109 0.23 -1.67 -7.18
CA GLN A 109 1.23 -2.73 -7.39
C GLN A 109 2.46 -2.24 -8.16
N LYS A 110 2.23 -1.51 -9.25
CA LYS A 110 3.29 -1.00 -10.12
C LYS A 110 4.18 0.00 -9.37
N GLU A 111 3.57 0.96 -8.69
CA GLU A 111 4.29 1.99 -7.93
C GLU A 111 5.01 1.38 -6.72
N GLN A 112 4.38 0.42 -6.03
CA GLN A 112 5.00 -0.32 -4.94
C GLN A 112 6.23 -1.11 -5.41
N ALA A 113 6.15 -1.78 -6.57
CA ALA A 113 7.27 -2.48 -7.15
C ALA A 113 8.39 -1.52 -7.58
N GLN A 114 8.03 -0.35 -8.12
CA GLN A 114 8.99 0.68 -8.51
C GLN A 114 9.70 1.27 -7.28
N LEU A 115 8.95 1.65 -6.25
CA LEU A 115 9.49 2.11 -4.97
C LEU A 115 10.41 1.07 -4.35
N SER A 116 9.99 -0.20 -4.30
CA SER A 116 10.81 -1.29 -3.76
C SER A 116 12.13 -1.44 -4.51
N LYS A 117 12.11 -1.34 -5.85
CA LYS A 117 13.34 -1.37 -6.68
C LYS A 117 14.24 -0.16 -6.46
N GLN A 118 13.66 1.02 -6.21
CA GLN A 118 14.41 2.22 -5.90
C GLN A 118 15.05 2.12 -4.52
N LEU A 119 14.30 1.67 -3.51
CA LEU A 119 14.81 1.43 -2.16
C LEU A 119 15.94 0.40 -2.16
N MET A 120 15.87 -0.68 -2.95
CA MET A 120 16.99 -1.63 -3.06
C MET A 120 18.30 -1.01 -3.56
N LYS A 121 18.24 0.14 -4.25
CA LYS A 121 19.42 0.88 -4.72
C LYS A 121 19.87 1.97 -3.73
N ASP A 122 19.05 2.26 -2.73
CA ASP A 122 19.34 3.26 -1.73
C ASP A 122 20.36 2.73 -0.69
N PRO A 123 21.44 3.46 -0.39
CA PRO A 123 22.46 3.01 0.56
C PRO A 123 21.95 2.75 1.98
N GLU A 124 20.99 3.54 2.47
CA GLU A 124 20.45 3.36 3.82
C GLU A 124 19.59 2.09 3.89
N TYR A 125 18.75 1.87 2.88
CA TYR A 125 17.96 0.64 2.77
C TYR A 125 18.84 -0.60 2.58
N GLN A 126 19.91 -0.50 1.79
CA GLN A 126 20.91 -1.57 1.68
C GLN A 126 21.57 -1.88 3.02
N LYS A 127 21.92 -0.86 3.81
CA LYS A 127 22.48 -1.05 5.15
C LYS A 127 21.50 -1.79 6.06
N MET A 128 20.24 -1.38 6.08
CA MET A 128 19.19 -2.08 6.83
C MET A 128 19.03 -3.54 6.37
N MET A 129 19.09 -3.79 5.06
CA MET A 129 19.04 -5.14 4.51
C MET A 129 20.25 -5.99 4.91
N MET A 130 21.45 -5.41 4.92
CA MET A 130 22.67 -6.08 5.37
C MET A 130 22.61 -6.43 6.87
N ASP A 131 21.97 -5.59 7.68
CA ASP A 131 21.75 -5.88 9.09
C ASP A 131 20.72 -7.01 9.27
N LEU A 132 19.68 -7.07 8.43
CA LEU A 132 18.75 -8.20 8.39
C LEU A 132 19.45 -9.52 8.02
N TRP A 133 20.43 -9.50 7.11
CA TRP A 133 21.21 -10.70 6.76
C TRP A 133 22.12 -11.19 7.88
N LYS A 134 22.41 -10.37 8.89
CA LYS A 134 23.17 -10.81 10.08
C LYS A 134 22.30 -11.54 11.10
N ASP A 135 21.01 -11.69 10.82
CA ASP A 135 20.11 -12.42 11.70
C ASP A 135 20.62 -13.87 11.93
N PRO A 136 20.56 -14.40 13.16
CA PRO A 136 21.02 -15.75 13.47
C PRO A 136 20.35 -16.84 12.64
N GLU A 137 19.08 -16.67 12.26
CA GLU A 137 18.35 -17.66 11.47
C GLU A 137 18.86 -17.69 10.02
N TYR A 138 19.11 -16.51 9.44
CA TYR A 138 19.76 -16.42 8.13
C TYR A 138 21.17 -17.03 8.16
N THR A 139 21.93 -16.76 9.23
CA THR A 139 23.26 -17.35 9.44
C THR A 139 23.21 -18.88 9.50
N LYS A 140 22.23 -19.47 10.22
CA LYS A 140 22.04 -20.92 10.26
C LYS A 140 21.74 -21.50 8.88
N GLN A 141 20.85 -20.85 8.11
CA GLN A 141 20.54 -21.28 6.75
C GLN A 141 21.79 -21.23 5.85
N GLN A 142 22.60 -20.18 5.99
CA GLN A 142 23.86 -20.07 5.25
C GLN A 142 24.88 -21.15 5.64
N LEU A 143 24.99 -21.49 6.93
CA LEU A 143 25.83 -22.60 7.40
C LEU A 143 25.32 -23.97 6.89
N GLN A 144 24.02 -24.17 6.77
CA GLN A 144 23.46 -25.37 6.14
C GLN A 144 23.83 -25.44 4.65
N LEU A 145 23.79 -24.30 3.95
CA LEU A 145 24.20 -24.22 2.55
C LEU A 145 25.68 -24.57 2.37
N MET A 146 26.56 -24.09 3.26
CA MET A 146 27.99 -24.46 3.26
C MET A 146 28.22 -25.95 3.49
N LYS A 147 27.31 -26.63 4.19
CA LYS A 147 27.38 -28.09 4.42
C LYS A 147 26.82 -28.90 3.26
N SER A 148 26.17 -28.26 2.28
CA SER A 148 25.59 -28.94 1.11
C SER A 148 26.65 -29.66 0.27
N GLN A 149 26.24 -30.70 -0.45
CA GLN A 149 27.14 -31.48 -1.29
C GLN A 149 27.80 -30.63 -2.38
N ASP A 150 27.07 -29.69 -2.98
CA ASP A 150 27.60 -28.84 -4.04
C ASP A 150 28.63 -27.85 -3.52
N TYR A 151 28.39 -27.24 -2.35
CA TYR A 151 29.38 -26.37 -1.71
C TYR A 151 30.63 -27.16 -1.29
N ARG A 152 30.46 -28.40 -0.79
CA ARG A 152 31.59 -29.28 -0.47
C ARG A 152 32.43 -29.63 -1.70
N LYS A 153 31.82 -29.95 -2.84
CA LYS A 153 32.54 -30.21 -4.10
C LYS A 153 33.35 -28.99 -4.53
N GLN A 154 32.76 -27.80 -4.48
CA GLN A 154 33.47 -26.57 -4.79
C GLN A 154 34.62 -26.33 -3.79
N THR A 155 34.39 -26.58 -2.50
CA THR A 155 35.41 -26.46 -1.46
C THR A 155 36.57 -27.44 -1.69
N MET A 156 36.28 -28.69 -2.04
CA MET A 156 37.30 -29.69 -2.39
C MET A 156 38.12 -29.24 -3.60
N LYS A 157 37.46 -28.73 -4.65
CA LYS A 157 38.14 -28.19 -5.82
C LYS A 157 39.07 -27.01 -5.47
N VAL A 158 38.61 -26.08 -4.63
CA VAL A 158 39.44 -24.97 -4.13
C VAL A 158 40.62 -25.49 -3.31
N MET A 159 40.43 -26.54 -2.51
CA MET A 159 41.52 -27.18 -1.75
C MET A 159 42.53 -27.87 -2.67
N GLU A 160 42.08 -28.57 -3.73
CA GLU A 160 42.95 -29.18 -4.74
C GLU A 160 43.77 -28.10 -5.47
N GLU A 161 43.12 -27.02 -5.93
CA GLU A 161 43.80 -25.89 -6.56
C GLU A 161 44.79 -25.19 -5.60
N ALA A 162 44.44 -25.07 -4.32
CA ALA A 162 45.33 -24.52 -3.30
C ALA A 162 46.55 -25.42 -3.07
N LEU A 163 46.36 -26.74 -3.01
CA LEU A 163 47.46 -27.71 -2.92
C LEU A 163 48.34 -27.70 -4.16
N ASP A 164 47.81 -27.32 -5.32
CA ASP A 164 48.60 -27.18 -6.54
C ASP A 164 49.43 -25.91 -6.61
N ASN A 165 49.10 -24.90 -5.79
CA ASN A 165 49.82 -23.64 -5.71
C ASN A 165 51.27 -23.86 -5.21
N PRO A 166 52.29 -23.37 -5.95
CA PRO A 166 53.70 -23.55 -5.59
C PRO A 166 54.05 -23.11 -4.16
N MET A 167 53.46 -22.02 -3.67
CA MET A 167 53.70 -21.51 -2.32
C MET A 167 53.11 -22.44 -1.25
N PHE A 168 51.96 -23.06 -1.54
CA PHE A 168 51.35 -24.02 -0.62
C PHE A 168 52.07 -25.36 -0.66
N LYS A 169 52.48 -25.84 -1.85
CA LYS A 169 53.33 -27.04 -2.00
C LYS A 169 54.61 -26.93 -1.20
N GLU A 170 55.31 -25.79 -1.30
CA GLU A 170 56.55 -25.57 -0.57
C GLU A 170 56.33 -25.59 0.95
N LYS A 171 55.30 -24.88 1.44
CA LYS A 171 54.95 -24.90 2.87
C LYS A 171 54.53 -26.28 3.36
N PHE A 172 53.74 -27.00 2.56
CA PHE A 172 53.29 -28.35 2.87
C PHE A 172 54.47 -29.33 2.95
N SER A 173 55.38 -29.28 1.97
CA SER A 173 56.61 -30.09 1.98
C SER A 173 57.50 -29.79 3.19
N LYS A 174 57.71 -28.51 3.52
CA LYS A 174 58.46 -28.10 4.73
C LYS A 174 57.84 -28.64 6.01
N LEU A 175 56.51 -28.54 6.15
CA LEU A 175 55.78 -29.10 7.29
C LEU A 175 55.91 -30.62 7.39
N MET A 176 55.84 -31.34 6.26
CA MET A 176 56.07 -32.78 6.25
C MET A 176 57.51 -33.15 6.63
N GLU A 177 58.51 -32.41 6.15
CA GLU A 177 59.90 -32.62 6.54
C GLU A 177 60.12 -32.39 8.04
N GLU A 178 59.53 -31.34 8.61
CA GLU A 178 59.58 -31.09 10.06
C GLU A 178 58.88 -32.16 10.88
N ALA A 179 57.72 -32.64 10.42
CA ALA A 179 56.98 -33.73 11.07
C ALA A 179 57.78 -35.05 11.05
N MET A 180 58.39 -35.40 9.91
CA MET A 180 59.25 -36.58 9.79
C MET A 180 60.49 -36.47 10.68
N LYS A 181 61.13 -35.28 10.75
CA LYS A 181 62.27 -35.04 11.66
C LYS A 181 61.86 -35.20 13.13
N LYS A 182 60.67 -34.72 13.52
CA LYS A 182 60.12 -34.90 14.88
C LYS A 182 59.78 -36.37 15.18
N GLN A 183 59.26 -37.11 14.21
CA GLN A 183 58.97 -38.54 14.37
C GLN A 183 60.26 -39.37 14.48
N GLN A 184 61.28 -39.07 13.66
CA GLN A 184 62.61 -39.69 13.78
C GLN A 184 63.34 -39.32 15.09
N GLN A 185 63.14 -38.11 15.62
CA GLN A 185 63.64 -37.74 16.95
C GLN A 185 62.83 -38.37 18.10
N GLY A 186 61.56 -38.72 17.87
CA GLY A 186 60.70 -39.44 18.83
C GLY A 186 60.93 -40.95 18.88
N GLU A 187 61.46 -41.56 17.81
CA GLU A 187 61.79 -43.00 17.76
C GLU A 187 63.20 -43.36 18.27
N SER A 188 63.97 -42.39 18.81
CA SER A 188 65.24 -42.64 19.51
C SER A 188 65.12 -42.65 21.04
N GLY A 189 63.93 -42.94 21.58
CA GLY A 189 63.67 -42.84 23.03
C GLY A 189 62.85 -43.98 23.64
N GLY A 190 62.83 -45.18 23.05
CA GLY A 190 61.89 -46.22 23.50
C GLY A 190 62.31 -47.67 23.32
N GLN A 191 63.48 -48.10 23.86
CA GLN A 191 63.62 -49.49 24.33
C GLN A 191 64.85 -49.73 25.25
N LYS A 192 64.58 -49.89 26.55
CA LYS A 192 65.31 -50.72 27.55
C LYS A 192 64.39 -50.85 28.78
N GLN A 193 63.61 -51.93 28.88
CA GLN A 193 63.92 -53.24 29.47
C GLN A 193 63.63 -53.30 31.00
N GLU A 194 62.62 -54.11 31.31
CA GLU A 194 62.36 -54.97 32.50
C GLU A 194 62.83 -54.58 33.91
N GLY A 195 61.90 -54.71 34.88
CA GLY A 195 62.23 -54.93 36.29
C GLY A 195 60.98 -54.95 37.17
N GLY A 196 60.62 -56.11 37.72
CA GLY A 196 59.35 -56.41 38.39
C GLY A 196 58.98 -55.60 39.65
N GLY A 197 57.73 -55.76 40.06
CA GLY A 197 57.18 -55.19 41.30
C GLY A 197 55.69 -55.49 41.45
N GLN A 198 55.39 -56.69 41.92
CA GLN A 198 54.09 -57.22 42.29
C GLN A 198 53.61 -56.56 43.61
N GLU A 199 52.43 -55.92 43.65
CA GLU A 199 51.59 -55.82 44.86
C GLU A 199 50.18 -55.23 44.56
N GLN A 200 49.25 -56.15 44.29
CA GLN A 200 47.98 -56.39 45.00
C GLN A 200 47.30 -55.28 45.82
N GLN A 201 46.09 -54.88 45.39
CA GLN A 201 44.82 -54.69 46.16
C GLN A 201 43.79 -54.11 45.17
N GLN A 202 42.76 -54.81 44.67
CA GLN A 202 41.62 -55.51 45.26
C GLN A 202 40.64 -54.61 46.04
N GLY A 203 39.39 -54.55 45.54
CA GLY A 203 38.19 -53.95 46.15
C GLY A 203 37.92 -52.51 45.71
N GLU A 204 36.74 -52.04 45.30
CA GLU A 204 35.33 -52.48 45.35
C GLU A 204 34.62 -51.73 44.18
N GLN A 205 33.82 -52.36 43.33
CA GLN A 205 32.38 -52.60 43.48
C GLN A 205 31.49 -51.37 43.74
N GLN A 206 30.50 -51.18 42.84
CA GLN A 206 29.16 -50.60 43.04
C GLN A 206 29.10 -49.06 43.25
N SER A 207 28.19 -48.28 42.63
CA SER A 207 26.90 -48.51 41.95
C SER A 207 26.70 -47.47 40.85
#